data_AF-A0A2V8Q6R9-F1
#
_entry.id   AF-A0A2V8Q6R9-F1
#
_cell.length_a   1.000
_cell.length_b   1.000
_cell.length_c   1.000
_cell.angle_alpha   90.00
_cell.angle_beta   90.00
_cell.angle_gamma   90.00
#
_symmetry.space_group_name_H-M   'P 1'
#
loop_
_entity.id
_entity.type
_entity.pdbx_description
1 polymer ?
#
loop_
_entity_poly.entity_id
_entity_poly.type
_entity_poly.pdbx_seq_one_letter_code
_entity_poly.pdbx_strand_id
1 'polypeptide(L)'
;MTRARYDDVAQYYEGIMRPFERWVIPGLRMAALREIPAGARTLEVGAGTGLNFVHYPAEATGVASEVSGEMLKIAGEKQRPGGVALLQNCAEDLPFQNASFDAAFATLVFCSVASPVKALAELRRVVRSGGTVVLLEHVRPSGVLGVLFDFLNLFTSKLFDDHINRQTAKTASDVGLEVVKVERSRLGIINLITCRV
;
A
#
# COMPACT_ATOMS: atom_id res chain seq x y z
N MET A 1 3.97 -10.55 6.21
CA MET A 1 4.62 -10.01 7.41
C MET A 1 3.61 -9.81 8.52
N THR A 2 3.80 -10.55 9.59
CA THR A 2 3.15 -10.27 10.86
C THR A 2 3.74 -8.99 11.47
N ARG A 3 2.90 -8.26 12.22
CA ARG A 3 3.28 -7.06 13.01
C ARG A 3 4.67 -7.14 13.65
N ALA A 4 5.00 -8.28 14.27
CA ALA A 4 6.24 -8.51 14.99
C ALA A 4 7.50 -8.32 14.12
N ARG A 5 7.51 -8.79 12.86
CA ARG A 5 8.68 -8.66 11.99
C ARG A 5 9.00 -7.22 11.61
N TYR A 6 7.96 -6.40 11.38
CA TYR A 6 8.17 -4.99 11.06
C TYR A 6 8.56 -4.17 12.28
N ASP A 7 8.08 -4.54 13.48
CA ASP A 7 8.54 -3.94 14.73
C ASP A 7 10.06 -4.17 14.92
N ASP A 8 10.57 -5.38 14.64
CA ASP A 8 12.00 -5.74 14.79
C ASP A 8 12.94 -4.98 13.83
N VAL A 9 12.47 -4.67 12.62
CA VAL A 9 13.31 -4.04 11.57
C VAL A 9 13.05 -2.55 11.39
N ALA A 10 12.12 -1.96 12.15
CA ALA A 10 11.65 -0.57 11.97
C ALA A 10 12.80 0.45 11.86
N GLN A 11 13.78 0.35 12.75
CA GLN A 11 14.91 1.30 12.82
C GLN A 11 15.87 1.20 11.62
N TYR A 12 15.94 0.03 10.98
CA TYR A 12 16.84 -0.22 9.83
C TYR A 12 16.11 -0.10 8.49
N TYR A 13 14.78 -0.10 8.51
CA TYR A 13 13.93 -0.19 7.32
C TYR A 13 14.27 0.89 6.28
N GLU A 14 14.42 2.15 6.70
CA GLU A 14 14.79 3.21 5.77
C GLU A 14 16.19 3.02 5.19
N GLY A 15 17.14 2.52 5.97
CA GLY A 15 18.48 2.19 5.48
C GLY A 15 18.44 1.15 4.36
N ILE A 16 17.61 0.12 4.53
CA ILE A 16 17.38 -0.94 3.55
C ILE A 16 16.68 -0.38 2.30
N MET A 17 15.67 0.48 2.49
CA MET A 17 14.85 1.01 1.40
C MET A 17 15.50 2.19 0.66
N ARG A 18 16.46 2.90 1.26
CA ARG A 18 17.12 4.11 0.73
C ARG A 18 17.56 4.02 -0.73
N PRO A 19 18.20 2.94 -1.21
CA PRO A 19 18.57 2.83 -2.62
C PRO A 19 17.33 2.84 -3.54
N PHE A 20 16.27 2.13 -3.15
CA PHE A 20 15.03 2.09 -3.95
C PHE A 20 14.27 3.42 -3.87
N GLU A 21 14.18 4.01 -2.67
CA GLU A 21 13.57 5.31 -2.41
C GLU A 21 14.36 6.49 -2.98
N ARG A 22 15.61 6.32 -3.42
CA ARG A 22 16.37 7.40 -4.08
C ARG A 22 16.26 7.36 -5.60
N TRP A 23 16.14 6.17 -6.19
CA TRP A 23 16.33 6.00 -7.63
C TRP A 23 15.09 5.51 -8.38
N VAL A 24 14.11 4.90 -7.69
CA VAL A 24 13.00 4.19 -8.36
C VAL A 24 11.64 4.64 -7.83
N ILE A 25 11.48 4.79 -6.53
CA ILE A 25 10.17 4.85 -5.88
C ILE A 25 9.56 6.27 -5.76
N PRO A 26 10.30 7.40 -5.60
CA PRO A 26 9.67 8.70 -5.35
C PRO A 26 8.70 9.16 -6.44
N GLY A 27 9.09 8.98 -7.71
CA GLY A 27 8.23 9.32 -8.85
C GLY A 27 6.96 8.46 -8.88
N LEU A 28 7.05 7.20 -8.44
CA LEU A 28 5.91 6.28 -8.38
C LEU A 28 4.98 6.58 -7.21
N ARG A 29 5.51 6.90 -6.03
CA ARG A 29 4.71 7.36 -4.87
C ARG A 29 3.93 8.62 -5.24
N MET A 30 4.62 9.60 -5.83
CA MET A 30 3.98 10.83 -6.30
C MET A 30 2.92 10.55 -7.40
N ALA A 31 3.19 9.64 -8.33
CA ALA A 31 2.21 9.23 -9.34
C ALA A 31 0.97 8.59 -8.70
N ALA A 32 1.16 7.71 -7.70
CA ALA A 32 0.05 7.11 -6.97
C ALA A 32 -0.81 8.17 -6.26
N LEU A 33 -0.19 9.13 -5.57
CA LEU A 33 -0.95 10.18 -4.88
C LEU A 33 -1.65 11.14 -5.85
N ARG A 34 -1.18 11.29 -7.10
CA ARG A 34 -1.87 12.07 -8.13
C ARG A 34 -3.16 11.42 -8.64
N GLU A 35 -3.32 10.11 -8.48
CA GLU A 35 -4.56 9.40 -8.82
C GLU A 35 -5.65 9.61 -7.75
N ILE A 36 -5.29 10.17 -6.59
CA ILE A 36 -6.23 10.52 -5.52
C ILE A 36 -6.97 11.82 -5.87
N PRO A 37 -8.32 11.86 -5.80
CA PRO A 37 -9.07 13.08 -6.05
C PRO A 37 -8.70 14.20 -5.07
N ALA A 38 -8.59 15.44 -5.57
CA ALA A 38 -8.33 16.60 -4.74
C ALA A 38 -9.42 16.79 -3.67
N GLY A 39 -9.01 17.12 -2.45
CA GLY A 39 -9.92 17.31 -1.32
C GLY A 39 -10.57 16.03 -0.78
N ALA A 40 -10.21 14.85 -1.29
CA ALA A 40 -10.69 13.58 -0.76
C ALA A 40 -10.25 13.38 0.70
N ARG A 41 -11.16 12.86 1.54
CA ARG A 41 -10.78 12.26 2.81
C ARG A 41 -10.19 10.88 2.55
N THR A 42 -8.91 10.70 2.86
CA THR A 42 -8.14 9.52 2.43
C THR A 42 -7.83 8.54 3.56
N LEU A 43 -7.72 7.26 3.22
CA LEU A 43 -7.11 6.24 4.05
C LEU A 43 -5.81 5.75 3.39
N GLU A 44 -4.66 5.98 4.01
CA GLU A 44 -3.44 5.21 3.70
C GLU A 44 -3.43 3.93 4.54
N VAL A 45 -3.24 2.79 3.90
CA VAL A 45 -2.98 1.51 4.56
C VAL A 45 -1.52 1.14 4.40
N GLY A 46 -0.86 0.78 5.50
CA GLY A 46 0.56 0.43 5.53
C GLY A 46 1.48 1.64 5.39
N ALA A 47 1.26 2.66 6.23
CA ALA A 47 2.03 3.91 6.20
C ALA A 47 3.53 3.70 6.51
N GLY A 48 3.90 2.58 7.15
CA GLY A 48 5.27 2.27 7.54
C GLY A 48 5.88 3.40 8.35
N THR A 49 7.10 3.82 7.98
CA THR A 49 7.79 4.95 8.61
C THR A 49 7.32 6.32 8.08
N GLY A 50 6.23 6.41 7.33
CA GLY A 50 5.69 7.67 6.81
C GLY A 50 6.41 8.20 5.56
N LEU A 51 6.89 7.31 4.68
CA LEU A 51 7.62 7.70 3.46
C LEU A 51 6.74 8.47 2.46
N ASN A 52 5.42 8.31 2.50
CA ASN A 52 4.51 9.04 1.62
C ASN A 52 4.21 10.48 2.08
N PHE A 53 4.49 10.85 3.33
CA PHE A 53 4.00 12.12 3.89
C PHE A 53 4.54 13.36 3.17
N VAL A 54 5.75 13.28 2.60
CA VAL A 54 6.34 14.36 1.79
C VAL A 54 5.59 14.60 0.47
N HIS A 55 4.80 13.62 0.03
CA HIS A 55 4.02 13.69 -1.21
C HIS A 55 2.56 14.07 -0.96
N TYR A 56 2.15 14.19 0.30
CA TYR A 56 0.79 14.57 0.64
C TYR A 56 0.52 16.03 0.23
N PRO A 57 -0.66 16.34 -0.32
CA PRO A 57 -1.08 17.72 -0.47
C PRO A 57 -1.23 18.38 0.91
N ALA A 58 -1.00 19.70 0.99
CA ALA A 58 -1.01 20.43 2.26
C ALA A 58 -2.38 20.37 2.96
N GLU A 59 -3.43 20.27 2.16
CA GLU A 59 -4.84 20.16 2.55
C GLU A 59 -5.30 18.72 2.78
N ALA A 60 -4.40 17.72 2.75
CA ALA A 60 -4.79 16.33 2.95
C ALA A 60 -5.50 16.13 4.30
N THR A 61 -6.57 15.33 4.27
CA THR A 61 -7.32 14.93 5.47
C THR A 61 -7.55 13.43 5.48
N GLY A 62 -7.65 12.83 6.67
CA GLY A 62 -7.99 11.42 6.80
C GLY A 62 -7.09 10.69 7.78
N VAL A 63 -6.73 9.44 7.43
CA VAL A 63 -5.98 8.56 8.31
C VAL A 63 -4.85 7.88 7.54
N ALA A 64 -3.66 7.83 8.14
CA ALA A 64 -2.60 6.93 7.74
C ALA A 64 -2.47 5.81 8.77
N SER A 65 -2.70 4.57 8.34
CA SER A 65 -2.75 3.39 9.20
C SER A 65 -1.55 2.47 8.99
N GLU A 66 -1.07 1.87 10.07
CA GLU A 66 0.06 0.95 10.06
C GLU A 66 -0.13 -0.11 11.16
N VAL A 67 0.22 -1.36 10.90
CA VAL A 67 0.06 -2.45 11.89
C VAL A 67 1.20 -2.45 12.91
N SER A 68 2.41 -2.10 12.49
CA SER A 68 3.61 -1.99 13.32
C SER A 68 3.58 -0.72 14.18
N GLY A 69 3.69 -0.90 15.49
CA GLY A 69 3.73 0.23 16.42
C GLY A 69 5.03 1.02 16.31
N GLU A 70 6.15 0.31 16.10
CA GLU A 70 7.46 0.95 15.99
C GLU A 70 7.61 1.73 14.68
N MET A 71 7.10 1.21 13.56
CA MET A 71 7.05 1.95 12.29
C MET A 71 6.19 3.21 12.42
N LEU A 72 4.99 3.07 13.01
CA LEU A 72 4.07 4.19 13.19
C LEU A 72 4.65 5.26 14.13
N LYS A 73 5.43 4.86 15.14
CA LYS A 73 6.16 5.79 16.01
C LYS A 73 7.15 6.64 15.22
N ILE A 74 7.95 6.03 14.34
CA ILE A 74 8.87 6.75 13.43
C ILE A 74 8.08 7.67 12.50
N ALA A 75 6.95 7.20 11.95
CA ALA A 75 6.07 8.04 11.13
C ALA A 75 5.54 9.26 11.91
N GLY A 76 5.25 9.09 13.21
CA GLY A 76 4.79 10.16 14.10
C GLY A 76 5.77 11.31 14.27
N GLU A 77 7.07 11.06 14.10
CA GLU A 77 8.14 12.06 14.19
C GLU A 77 8.28 12.89 12.89
N LYS A 78 7.62 12.49 11.80
CA LYS A 78 7.70 13.17 10.51
C LYS A 78 6.60 14.20 10.31
N GLN A 79 6.95 15.28 9.59
CA GLN A 79 5.99 16.28 9.17
C GLN A 79 4.94 15.67 8.25
N ARG A 80 3.67 15.93 8.56
CA ARG A 80 2.50 15.61 7.74
C ARG A 80 1.45 16.71 7.88
N PRO A 81 0.45 16.79 6.98
CA PRO A 81 -0.69 17.68 7.14
C PRO A 81 -1.42 17.44 8.46
N GLY A 82 -1.82 18.53 9.14
CA GLY A 82 -2.52 18.45 10.44
C GLY A 82 -3.88 17.75 10.37
N GLY A 83 -4.47 17.67 9.17
CA GLY A 83 -5.72 16.94 8.91
C GLY A 83 -5.57 15.42 8.83
N VAL A 84 -4.35 14.88 8.86
CA VAL A 84 -4.10 13.43 8.80
C VAL A 84 -3.72 12.87 10.16
N ALA A 85 -4.59 11.99 10.67
CA ALA A 85 -4.35 11.22 11.88
C ALA A 85 -3.52 9.97 11.60
N LEU A 86 -2.75 9.52 12.61
CA LEU A 86 -2.08 8.23 12.58
C LEU A 86 -2.89 7.22 13.38
N LEU A 87 -3.06 6.01 12.85
CA LEU A 87 -3.80 4.95 13.52
C LEU A 87 -3.04 3.63 13.44
N GLN A 88 -2.74 3.02 14.59
CA GLN A 88 -2.21 1.67 14.59
C GLN A 88 -3.35 0.68 14.31
N ASN A 89 -3.33 -0.02 13.18
CA ASN A 89 -4.37 -0.99 12.85
C ASN A 89 -3.95 -2.03 11.79
N CYS A 90 -4.67 -3.15 11.74
CA CYS A 90 -4.53 -4.20 10.75
C CYS A 90 -5.34 -3.91 9.47
N ALA A 91 -4.75 -4.12 8.28
CA ALA A 91 -5.45 -3.86 7.01
C ALA A 91 -6.67 -4.77 6.80
N GLU A 92 -6.63 -5.98 7.36
CA GLU A 92 -7.69 -6.99 7.26
C GLU A 92 -8.91 -6.73 8.16
N ASP A 93 -8.85 -5.75 9.07
CA ASP A 93 -9.92 -5.39 10.00
C ASP A 93 -9.87 -3.90 10.34
N LEU A 94 -10.49 -3.07 9.51
CA LEU A 94 -10.43 -1.62 9.63
C LEU A 94 -11.54 -1.09 10.58
N PRO A 95 -11.21 -0.33 11.63
CA PRO A 95 -12.16 0.15 12.64
C PRO A 95 -12.92 1.39 12.17
N PHE A 96 -13.33 1.40 10.91
CA PHE A 96 -14.09 2.47 10.28
C PHE A 96 -15.45 1.96 9.84
N GLN A 97 -16.44 2.84 9.86
CA GLN A 97 -17.75 2.54 9.30
C GLN A 97 -17.66 2.42 7.77
N ASN A 98 -18.68 1.83 7.17
CA ASN A 98 -18.79 1.75 5.71
C ASN A 98 -18.79 3.16 5.10
N ALA A 99 -18.17 3.31 3.92
CA ALA A 99 -18.14 4.58 3.18
C ALA A 99 -17.62 5.79 3.99
N SER A 100 -16.68 5.57 4.91
CA SER A 100 -16.03 6.63 5.70
C SER A 100 -15.03 7.48 4.91
N PHE A 101 -14.52 6.97 3.80
CA PHE A 101 -13.47 7.63 2.99
C PHE A 101 -13.91 7.85 1.55
N ASP A 102 -13.40 8.92 0.95
CA ASP A 102 -13.56 9.22 -0.48
C ASP A 102 -12.60 8.40 -1.34
N ALA A 103 -11.41 8.14 -0.79
CA ALA A 103 -10.39 7.34 -1.44
C ALA A 103 -9.53 6.60 -0.43
N ALA A 104 -8.89 5.52 -0.86
CA ALA A 104 -7.85 4.83 -0.11
C ALA A 104 -6.64 4.53 -0.99
N PHE A 105 -5.48 4.40 -0.38
CA PHE A 105 -4.29 3.96 -1.09
C PHE A 105 -3.34 3.13 -0.25
N ALA A 106 -2.50 2.35 -0.92
CA ALA A 106 -1.41 1.60 -0.33
C ALA A 106 -0.21 1.60 -1.27
N THR A 107 1.00 1.61 -0.70
CA THR A 107 2.25 1.58 -1.47
C THR A 107 3.21 0.52 -0.94
N LEU A 108 3.38 -0.57 -1.67
CA LEU A 108 4.26 -1.70 -1.36
C LEU A 108 3.87 -2.39 -0.05
N VAL A 109 2.58 -2.72 0.09
CA VAL A 109 1.99 -3.23 1.34
C VAL A 109 1.41 -4.63 1.16
N PHE A 110 0.67 -4.88 0.08
CA PHE A 110 -0.14 -6.09 -0.09
C PHE A 110 0.67 -7.37 -0.30
N CYS A 111 1.97 -7.20 -0.57
CA CYS A 111 2.94 -8.26 -0.61
C CYS A 111 3.17 -8.93 0.77
N SER A 112 3.05 -8.13 1.83
CA SER A 112 3.21 -8.50 3.24
C SER A 112 1.89 -8.74 3.97
N VAL A 113 0.74 -8.32 3.44
CA VAL A 113 -0.57 -8.55 4.05
C VAL A 113 -0.88 -10.05 4.11
N ALA A 114 -1.35 -10.55 5.25
CA ALA A 114 -1.60 -11.98 5.44
C ALA A 114 -2.79 -12.45 4.60
N SER A 115 -3.86 -11.66 4.57
CA SER A 115 -5.00 -11.89 3.68
C SER A 115 -5.28 -10.67 2.79
N PRO A 116 -4.63 -10.58 1.60
CA PRO A 116 -4.90 -9.51 0.63
C PRO A 116 -6.38 -9.42 0.24
N VAL A 117 -7.07 -10.57 0.16
CA VAL A 117 -8.51 -10.62 -0.13
C VAL A 117 -9.30 -9.88 0.94
N LYS A 118 -9.06 -10.16 2.24
CA LYS A 118 -9.77 -9.47 3.33
C LYS A 118 -9.43 -7.99 3.36
N ALA A 119 -8.16 -7.63 3.24
CA ALA A 119 -7.75 -6.23 3.25
C ALA A 119 -8.32 -5.43 2.05
N LEU A 120 -8.36 -5.99 0.84
CA LEU A 120 -8.98 -5.33 -0.31
C LEU A 120 -10.52 -5.23 -0.15
N ALA A 121 -11.15 -6.24 0.47
CA ALA A 121 -12.58 -6.18 0.79
C ALA A 121 -12.88 -5.10 1.85
N GLU A 122 -12.01 -4.94 2.84
CA GLU A 122 -12.10 -3.85 3.83
C GLU A 122 -11.92 -2.48 3.15
N LEU A 123 -10.95 -2.32 2.24
CA LEU A 123 -10.81 -1.10 1.44
C LEU A 123 -12.08 -0.78 0.64
N ARG A 124 -12.65 -1.79 -0.03
CA ARG A 124 -13.93 -1.66 -0.74
C ARG A 124 -15.08 -1.24 0.20
N ARG A 125 -15.10 -1.76 1.43
CA ARG A 125 -16.15 -1.46 2.41
C ARG A 125 -16.06 -0.03 2.95
N VAL A 126 -14.86 0.43 3.30
CA VAL A 126 -14.66 1.73 3.98
C VAL A 126 -14.62 2.90 3.00
N VAL A 127 -14.33 2.67 1.72
CA VAL A 127 -14.41 3.68 0.67
C VAL A 127 -15.83 3.75 0.13
N ARG A 128 -16.34 4.96 -0.10
CA ARG A 128 -17.70 5.14 -0.64
C ARG A 128 -17.83 4.58 -2.06
N SER A 129 -19.06 4.22 -2.45
CA SER A 129 -19.34 3.83 -3.84
C SER A 129 -18.96 4.96 -4.81
N GLY A 130 -18.30 4.60 -5.91
CA GLY A 130 -17.70 5.53 -6.85
C GLY A 130 -16.38 6.16 -6.37
N GLY A 131 -15.94 5.88 -5.15
CA GLY A 131 -14.66 6.29 -4.59
C GLY A 131 -13.48 5.58 -5.25
N THR A 132 -12.27 6.07 -4.97
CA THR A 132 -11.04 5.60 -5.63
C THR A 132 -10.18 4.76 -4.68
N VAL A 133 -9.67 3.62 -5.15
CA VAL A 133 -8.63 2.86 -4.44
C VAL A 133 -7.37 2.81 -5.31
N VAL A 134 -6.23 3.26 -4.79
CA VAL A 134 -4.96 3.31 -5.53
C VAL A 134 -3.93 2.38 -4.88
N LEU A 135 -3.36 1.46 -5.66
CA LEU A 135 -2.41 0.47 -5.17
C LEU A 135 -1.12 0.57 -5.99
N LEU A 136 -0.03 0.99 -5.35
CA LEU A 136 1.31 0.92 -5.92
C LEU A 136 2.00 -0.32 -5.37
N GLU A 137 2.07 -1.38 -6.15
CA GLU A 137 2.48 -2.69 -5.65
C GLU A 137 3.55 -3.31 -6.52
N HIS A 138 4.47 -4.05 -5.89
CA HIS A 138 5.25 -5.02 -6.65
C HIS A 138 4.43 -6.29 -6.82
N VAL A 139 4.41 -6.81 -8.05
CA VAL A 139 3.54 -7.90 -8.45
C VAL A 139 4.29 -8.89 -9.32
N ARG A 140 3.65 -10.03 -9.56
CA ARG A 140 4.13 -11.04 -10.50
C ARG A 140 4.23 -10.45 -11.93
N PRO A 141 5.42 -10.37 -12.54
CA PRO A 141 5.55 -9.95 -13.92
C PRO A 141 4.98 -11.01 -14.88
N SER A 142 4.79 -10.64 -16.15
CA SER A 142 4.28 -11.55 -17.18
C SER A 142 5.40 -12.43 -17.79
N GLY A 143 4.99 -13.48 -18.50
CA GLY A 143 5.92 -14.34 -19.25
C GLY A 143 6.86 -15.18 -18.36
N VAL A 144 8.03 -15.52 -18.93
CA VAL A 144 9.05 -16.37 -18.28
C VAL A 144 9.59 -15.79 -16.98
N LEU A 145 9.65 -14.46 -16.89
CA LEU A 145 10.08 -13.78 -15.67
C LEU A 145 9.09 -14.01 -14.51
N GLY A 146 7.80 -14.11 -14.81
CA GLY A 146 6.78 -14.48 -13.82
C GLY A 146 6.97 -15.88 -13.26
N VAL A 147 7.36 -16.85 -14.10
CA VAL A 147 7.64 -18.22 -13.65
C VAL A 147 8.86 -18.26 -12.72
N LEU A 148 9.90 -17.47 -13.04
CA LEU A 148 11.04 -17.31 -12.15
C LEU A 148 10.61 -16.70 -10.81
N PHE A 149 9.75 -15.68 -10.82
CA PHE A 149 9.23 -15.07 -9.58
C PHE A 149 8.42 -16.06 -8.75
N ASP A 150 7.61 -16.93 -9.37
CA ASP A 150 6.88 -17.99 -8.66
C ASP A 150 7.83 -18.97 -7.98
N PHE A 151 8.90 -19.36 -8.68
CA PHE A 151 9.92 -20.24 -8.12
C PHE A 151 10.67 -19.58 -6.95
N LEU A 152 11.13 -18.33 -7.14
CA LEU A 152 11.82 -17.57 -6.09
C LEU A 152 10.93 -17.36 -4.86
N ASN A 153 9.63 -17.11 -5.08
CA ASN A 153 8.67 -16.89 -4.00
C ASN A 153 8.60 -18.05 -3.00
N LEU A 154 8.80 -19.31 -3.44
CA LEU A 154 8.81 -20.48 -2.55
C LEU A 154 9.88 -20.38 -1.46
N PHE A 155 10.98 -19.68 -1.76
CA PHE A 155 12.11 -19.50 -0.87
C PHE A 155 12.03 -18.14 -0.16
N THR A 156 11.74 -17.07 -0.88
CA THR A 156 11.75 -15.70 -0.34
C THR A 156 10.58 -15.43 0.59
N SER A 157 9.40 -16.02 0.33
CA SER A 157 8.22 -15.79 1.19
C SER A 157 8.39 -16.32 2.61
N LYS A 158 9.12 -17.42 2.81
CA LYS A 158 9.41 -17.92 4.16
C LYS A 158 10.45 -17.08 4.89
N LEU A 159 11.40 -16.52 4.14
CA LEU A 159 12.53 -15.77 4.68
C LEU A 159 12.11 -14.34 5.06
N PHE A 160 11.41 -13.67 4.14
CA PHE A 160 11.02 -12.27 4.26
C PHE A 160 9.55 -12.07 4.60
N ASP A 161 8.73 -13.13 4.63
CA ASP A 161 7.28 -13.03 4.90
C ASP A 161 6.60 -12.03 3.95
N ASP A 162 7.10 -12.03 2.72
CA ASP A 162 6.73 -11.17 1.62
C ASP A 162 6.51 -12.04 0.37
N HIS A 163 5.42 -11.77 -0.35
CA HIS A 163 5.02 -12.52 -1.54
C HIS A 163 5.29 -11.71 -2.81
N ILE A 164 6.40 -12.01 -3.47
CA ILE A 164 6.83 -11.29 -4.69
C ILE A 164 5.96 -11.61 -5.92
N ASN A 165 5.13 -12.65 -5.86
CA ASN A 165 4.30 -13.12 -6.96
C ASN A 165 2.81 -12.82 -6.79
N ARG A 166 2.44 -11.84 -5.94
CA ARG A 166 1.04 -11.42 -5.81
C ARG A 166 0.50 -10.88 -7.14
N GLN A 167 -0.77 -11.16 -7.39
CA GLN A 167 -1.52 -10.67 -8.55
C GLN A 167 -2.57 -9.64 -8.07
N THR A 168 -2.10 -8.53 -7.49
CA THR A 168 -2.96 -7.59 -6.75
C THR A 168 -4.15 -7.08 -7.55
N ALA A 169 -3.96 -6.72 -8.83
CA ALA A 169 -5.06 -6.28 -9.70
C ALA A 169 -6.15 -7.36 -9.86
N LYS A 170 -5.76 -8.63 -10.00
CA LYS A 170 -6.71 -9.74 -10.09
C LYS A 170 -7.46 -9.90 -8.77
N THR A 171 -6.74 -9.90 -7.64
CA THR A 171 -7.36 -10.02 -6.32
C THR A 171 -8.33 -8.86 -6.05
N ALA A 172 -8.01 -7.65 -6.50
CA ALA A 172 -8.90 -6.49 -6.39
C ALA A 172 -10.20 -6.72 -7.17
N SER A 173 -10.12 -7.19 -8.43
CA SER A 173 -11.31 -7.57 -9.21
C SER A 173 -12.11 -8.69 -8.57
N ASP A 174 -11.44 -9.72 -8.02
CA ASP A 174 -12.11 -10.86 -7.39
C ASP A 174 -12.95 -10.44 -6.16
N VAL A 175 -12.60 -9.34 -5.47
CA VAL A 175 -13.38 -8.79 -4.34
C VAL A 175 -14.37 -7.69 -4.77
N GLY A 176 -14.53 -7.49 -6.08
CA GLY A 176 -15.51 -6.58 -6.66
C GLY A 176 -15.02 -5.16 -6.93
N LEU A 177 -13.75 -4.83 -6.67
CA LEU A 177 -13.19 -3.53 -7.09
C LEU A 177 -13.07 -3.50 -8.62
N GLU A 178 -13.62 -2.47 -9.25
CA GLU A 178 -13.47 -2.26 -10.68
C GLU A 178 -12.06 -1.73 -10.96
N VAL A 179 -11.23 -2.51 -11.67
CA VAL A 179 -9.88 -2.08 -12.05
C VAL A 179 -9.98 -1.19 -13.29
N VAL A 180 -9.84 0.12 -13.10
CA VAL A 180 -9.98 1.12 -14.17
C VAL A 180 -8.67 1.29 -14.93
N LYS A 181 -7.52 1.21 -14.24
CA LYS A 181 -6.21 1.50 -14.82
C LYS A 181 -5.13 0.62 -14.20
N VAL A 182 -4.21 0.11 -15.03
CA VAL A 182 -3.00 -0.58 -14.58
C VAL A 182 -1.81 -0.08 -15.39
N GLU A 183 -1.02 0.80 -14.79
CA GLU A 183 0.27 1.23 -15.33
C GLU A 183 1.37 0.30 -14.83
N ARG A 184 2.21 -0.18 -15.74
CA ARG A 184 3.25 -1.17 -15.44
C ARG A 184 4.61 -0.54 -15.65
N SER A 185 5.55 -0.81 -14.74
CA SER A 185 6.96 -0.50 -14.98
C SER A 185 7.49 -1.31 -16.18
N ARG A 186 8.66 -0.95 -16.71
CA ARG A 186 9.25 -1.57 -17.91
C ARG A 186 9.32 -3.10 -17.85
N LEU A 187 9.55 -3.66 -16.66
CA LEU A 187 9.63 -5.12 -16.44
C LEU A 187 8.33 -5.72 -15.89
N GLY A 188 7.30 -4.90 -15.64
CA GLY A 188 6.02 -5.31 -15.06
C GLY A 188 6.11 -5.79 -13.61
N ILE A 189 7.19 -5.46 -12.92
CA ILE A 189 7.44 -5.86 -11.53
C ILE A 189 6.72 -4.92 -10.58
N ILE A 190 6.61 -3.64 -10.91
CA ILE A 190 5.89 -2.64 -10.10
C ILE A 190 4.76 -2.12 -10.95
N ASN A 191 3.55 -2.18 -10.41
CA ASN A 191 2.35 -1.67 -11.05
C ASN A 191 1.71 -0.60 -10.19
N LEU A 192 1.23 0.45 -10.83
CA LEU A 192 0.28 1.39 -10.27
C LEU A 192 -1.11 0.99 -10.76
N ILE A 193 -1.98 0.63 -9.83
CA ILE A 193 -3.33 0.11 -10.10
C ILE A 193 -4.32 1.11 -9.51
N THR A 194 -5.21 1.64 -10.36
CA THR A 194 -6.31 2.50 -9.93
C THR A 194 -7.62 1.73 -10.07
N CYS A 195 -8.36 1.65 -8.98
CA CYS A 195 -9.64 0.97 -8.88
C CYS A 195 -10.78 1.91 -8.48
N ARG A 196 -12.01 1.50 -8.76
CA ARG A 196 -13.25 2.11 -8.27
C ARG A 196 -14.04 1.13 -7.42
N VAL A 197 -14.75 1.66 -6.42
CA VAL A 197 -15.64 0.89 -5.51
C VAL A 197 -17.05 0.77 -6.05
#